data_AF-A0A3P1V757-F1
#
_entry.id   AF-A0A3P1V757-F1
#
_cell.length_a   1.000
_cell.length_b   1.000
_cell.length_c   1.000
_cell.angle_alpha   90.00
_cell.angle_beta   90.00
_cell.angle_gamma   90.00
#
_symmetry.space_group_name_H-M   'P 1'
#
loop_
_entity.id
_entity.type
_entity.pdbx_description
1 polymer ?
#
loop_
_entity_poly.entity_id
_entity_poly.type
_entity_poly.pdbx_seq_one_letter_code
_entity_poly.pdbx_strand_id
1 'polypeptide(L)' 'MENKFIKVTCITDGHEWDVIVNINDIARLSYDINQLECKTPFPNGSHCAFVSQNEFDRLEKLLLGGRG' A
#
# COMPACT_ATOMS: atom_id res chain seq x y z
N MET A 1 0.87 7.24 -18.78
CA MET A 1 0.63 6.01 -17.98
C MET A 1 -0.78 6.09 -17.46
N GLU A 2 -1.61 5.07 -17.66
CA GLU A 2 -2.97 5.07 -17.12
C GLU A 2 -2.92 5.09 -15.58
N ASN A 3 -3.77 5.92 -14.98
CA ASN A 3 -3.95 5.93 -13.53
C ASN A 3 -4.74 4.68 -13.15
N LYS A 4 -4.08 3.71 -12.53
CA LYS A 4 -4.73 2.51 -12.02
C LYS A 4 -4.89 2.65 -10.50
N PHE A 5 -6.15 2.68 -10.07
CA PHE A 5 -6.49 2.77 -8.66
C PHE A 5 -6.75 1.36 -8.11
N ILE A 6 -6.24 1.10 -6.90
CA ILE A 6 -6.44 -0.15 -6.18
C ILE A 6 -6.96 0.15 -4.77
N LYS A 7 -7.79 -0.76 -4.26
CA LYS A 7 -8.18 -0.74 -2.84
C LYS A 7 -7.08 -1.40 -2.02
N VAL A 8 -6.65 -0.77 -0.93
CA VAL A 8 -5.69 -1.32 0.02
C VAL A 8 -6.30 -1.30 1.41
N THR A 9 -6.17 -2.39 2.14
CA THR A 9 -6.55 -2.46 3.55
C THR A 9 -5.32 -2.19 4.42
N CYS A 10 -5.34 -1.05 5.10
CA CYS A 10 -4.27 -0.54 5.94
C CYS A 10 -4.59 -0.77 7.42
N ILE A 11 -3.55 -0.79 8.25
CA ILE A 11 -3.61 -0.99 9.70
C ILE A 11 -3.01 0.24 10.37
N THR A 12 -3.74 0.83 11.33
CA THR A 12 -3.26 1.92 12.17
C THR A 12 -3.87 1.76 13.56
N ASP A 13 -3.03 1.84 14.59
CA ASP A 13 -3.45 1.68 16.00
C ASP A 13 -4.26 0.41 16.28
N GLY A 14 -3.96 -0.69 15.58
CA GLY A 14 -4.66 -1.97 15.70
C GLY A 14 -6.02 -2.04 14.98
N HIS A 15 -6.38 -1.01 14.23
CA HIS A 15 -7.62 -0.95 13.45
C HIS A 15 -7.33 -1.03 11.94
N GLU A 16 -8.14 -1.82 11.25
CA GLU A 16 -8.13 -1.90 9.79
C GLU A 16 -8.99 -0.80 9.18
N TRP A 17 -8.51 -0.21 8.09
CA TRP A 17 -9.23 0.77 7.30
C TRP A 17 -8.86 0.66 5.83
N ASP A 18 -9.82 0.92 4.96
CA ASP A 18 -9.64 0.81 3.53
C ASP A 18 -9.29 2.15 2.89
N VAL A 19 -8.39 2.12 1.91
CA VAL A 19 -7.99 3.28 1.12
C VAL A 19 -7.91 2.95 -0.35
N ILE A 20 -8.25 3.92 -1.20
CA ILE A 20 -8.07 3.81 -2.65
C ILE A 20 -6.79 4.56 -3.01
N VAL A 21 -5.80 3.83 -3.51
CA VAL A 21 -4.47 4.35 -3.85
C VAL A 21 -4.22 4.20 -5.34
N ASN A 22 -3.63 5.21 -5.97
CA ASN A 22 -3.11 5.10 -7.33
C ASN A 22 -1.76 4.36 -7.28
N ILE A 23 -1.59 3.29 -8.05
CA ILE A 23 -0.32 2.56 -8.13
C ILE A 23 0.89 3.49 -8.39
N ASN A 24 0.72 4.52 -9.21
CA ASN A 24 1.81 5.46 -9.53
C ASN A 24 2.18 6.38 -8.36
N ASP A 25 1.31 6.47 -7.35
CA ASP A 25 1.53 7.23 -6.11
C ASP A 25 2.28 6.41 -5.06
N ILE A 26 2.29 5.07 -5.18
CA ILE A 26 3.08 4.21 -4.30
C ILE A 26 4.56 4.52 -4.51
N ALA A 27 5.22 4.98 -3.46
CA ALA A 27 6.65 5.28 -3.47
C ALA A 27 7.47 4.02 -3.18
N ARG A 28 7.05 3.22 -2.20
CA ARG A 28 7.79 2.04 -1.73
C ARG A 28 6.89 1.07 -0.97
N LEU A 29 7.27 -0.21 -1.01
CA LEU A 29 6.85 -1.24 -0.06
C LEU A 29 8.07 -1.65 0.79
N SER A 30 7.91 -1.72 2.11
CA SER A 30 8.96 -2.13 3.05
C SER A 30 8.65 -3.49 3.66
N TYR A 31 9.49 -4.48 3.38
CA TYR A 31 9.33 -5.89 3.80
C TYR A 31 9.46 -6.11 5.30
N ASP A 32 10.33 -5.35 5.98
CA ASP A 32 10.65 -5.63 7.40
C ASP A 32 9.46 -5.40 8.35
N ILE A 33 8.57 -4.48 7.98
CA ILE A 33 7.46 -4.02 8.82
C ILE A 33 6.12 -4.05 8.09
N ASN A 34 6.04 -4.63 6.89
CA ASN A 34 4.87 -4.63 6.02
C ASN A 34 4.24 -3.24 5.88
N GLN A 35 5.04 -2.27 5.43
CA GLN A 35 4.62 -0.88 5.30
C GLN A 35 4.47 -0.47 3.85
N LEU A 36 3.34 0.19 3.56
CA LEU A 36 3.06 0.89 2.31
C LEU A 36 3.40 2.38 2.48
N GLU A 37 4.22 2.92 1.58
CA GLU A 37 4.58 4.33 1.53
C GLU A 37 4.05 4.97 0.23
N CYS A 38 3.34 6.09 0.37
CA CYS A 38 2.74 6.84 -0.73
C CYS A 38 3.34 8.25 -0.83
N LYS A 39 3.46 8.78 -2.05
CA LYS A 39 3.94 10.15 -2.31
C LYS A 39 2.93 11.17 -1.80
N THR A 40 1.64 10.89 -1.94
CA THR A 40 0.57 11.70 -1.37
C THR A 40 0.25 11.21 0.04
N PRO A 41 0.09 12.09 1.04
CA PRO A 41 -0.26 11.66 2.39
C PRO A 41 -1.68 11.08 2.44
N PHE A 42 -1.86 10.09 3.31
CA PHE A 42 -3.14 9.53 3.70
C PHE A 42 -4.01 10.58 4.43
N PRO A 43 -5.32 10.33 4.62
CA PRO A 43 -6.21 11.29 5.30
C PRO A 43 -5.78 11.68 6.73
N ASN A 44 -4.99 10.83 7.38
CA ASN A 44 -4.40 11.10 8.71
C ASN A 44 -3.11 11.95 8.66
N GLY A 45 -2.69 12.41 7.47
CA GLY A 45 -1.46 13.19 7.26
C GLY A 45 -0.18 12.36 7.17
N SER A 46 -0.23 11.04 7.42
CA SER A 46 0.93 10.15 7.27
C SER A 46 1.17 9.81 5.81
N HIS A 47 2.42 9.62 5.42
CA HIS A 47 2.78 9.02 4.12
C HIS A 47 2.86 7.50 4.16
N CYS A 48 2.80 6.93 5.36
CA CYS A 48 3.00 5.52 5.61
C CYS A 48 1.79 4.90 6.30
N ALA A 49 1.46 3.69 5.89
CA ALA A 49 0.47 2.84 6.54
C ALA A 49 0.98 1.41 6.60
N PHE A 50 0.67 0.69 7.69
CA PHE A 50 0.95 -0.73 7.77
C PHE A 50 -0.11 -1.50 6.98
N VAL A 51 0.23 -2.70 6.51
CA VAL A 51 -0.69 -3.62 5.86
C VAL A 51 -0.49 -5.02 6.44
N SER A 52 -1.49 -5.90 6.30
CA SER A 52 -1.30 -7.32 6.66
C SER A 52 -0.30 -7.99 5.70
N GLN A 53 0.27 -9.14 6.10
CA GLN A 53 1.16 -9.91 5.22
C GLN A 53 0.46 -10.29 3.91
N ASN A 54 -0.79 -10.73 3.97
CA ASN A 54 -1.56 -11.11 2.78
C ASN A 54 -1.73 -9.94 1.81
N GLU A 55 -1.99 -8.75 2.35
CA GLU A 55 -2.14 -7.53 1.55
C GLU A 55 -0.78 -7.08 0.99
N PHE A 56 0.29 -7.20 1.77
CA PHE A 56 1.66 -6.94 1.32
C PHE A 56 2.04 -7.82 0.12
N ASP A 57 1.85 -9.14 0.21
CA ASP A 57 2.16 -10.09 -0.86
C ASP A 57 1.34 -9.79 -2.13
N ARG A 58 0.09 -9.36 -1.95
CA ARG A 58 -0.78 -8.94 -3.06
C ARG A 58 -0.24 -7.68 -3.74
N LEU A 59 0.17 -6.69 -2.96
CA LEU A 59 0.76 -5.45 -3.46
C LEU A 59 2.10 -5.71 -4.15
N GLU A 60 2.95 -6.56 -3.58
CA GLU A 60 4.22 -6.98 -4.18
C GLU A 60 3.99 -7.58 -5.58
N LYS A 61 3.08 -8.55 -5.70
CA LYS A 61 2.75 -9.18 -7.00
C LYS A 61 2.22 -8.17 -8.01
N LEU A 62 1.41 -7.21 -7.56
CA LEU A 62 0.86 -6.15 -8.40
C LEU A 62 1.94 -5.19 -8.92
N LEU A 63 2.90 -4.82 -8.08
CA LEU A 63 3.95 -3.85 -8.41
C LEU A 63 5.11 -4.46 -9.19
N LEU A 64 5.54 -5.67 -8.82
CA LEU A 64 6.70 -6.36 -9.41
C LEU A 64 6.32 -7.28 -10.57
N GLY A 65 5.04 -7.32 -10.95
CA GLY A 65 4.58 -8.01 -12.16
C GLY A 65 4.63 -9.53 -12.09
N GLY A 66 4.39 -10.11 -10.91
CA GLY A 66 4.19 -11.55 -10.72
C GLY A 66 5.17 -12.44 -11.50
N ARG A 67 6.46 -12.38 -11.19
CA ARG A 67 7.42 -13.41 -11.60
C ARG A 67 7.76 -14.29 -10.40
N GLY A 68 6.84 -15.19 -10.10
CA GLY A 68 7.13 -16.45 -9.42
C GLY A 68 7.14 -17.57 -10.45
#